data_AF-A0A7W8FRJ0-F1
#
_entry.id   AF-A0A7W8FRJ0-F1
#
_cell.length_a   1.000
_cell.length_b   1.000
_cell.length_c   1.000
_cell.angle_alpha   90.00
_cell.angle_beta   90.00
_cell.angle_gamma   90.00
#
_symmetry.space_group_name_H-M   'P 1'
#
loop_
_entity.id
_entity.type
_entity.pdbx_description
1 polymer ?
#
loop_
_entity_poly.entity_id
_entity_poly.type
_entity_poly.pdbx_seq_one_letter_code
_entity_poly.pdbx_strand_id
1 'polypeptide(L)'
;MVQRKGFGSGYAARLERFETTLRALPEKQRNASLIPLLHNYQKPDNPINGSLAPADHFRAAVQEAKIGPDKDIPHISAPVIVKYATDLELLGLL
;
A
#
# COMPACT_ATOMS: atom_id res chain seq x y z
N MET A 1 21.02 -32.16 9.60
CA MET A 1 20.05 -31.15 10.10
C MET A 1 19.01 -30.90 9.01
N VAL A 2 17.82 -31.46 9.18
CA VAL A 2 16.71 -31.32 8.23
C VAL A 2 16.03 -29.99 8.50
N GLN A 3 16.10 -29.04 7.56
CA GLN A 3 15.25 -27.86 7.58
C GLN A 3 13.81 -28.32 7.37
N ARG A 4 13.01 -28.26 8.45
CA ARG A 4 11.57 -28.48 8.36
C ARG A 4 10.98 -27.39 7.47
N LYS A 5 10.52 -27.77 6.28
CA LYS A 5 9.54 -27.00 5.50
C LYS A 5 8.30 -26.81 6.38
N GLY A 6 8.12 -25.60 6.89
CA GLY A 6 6.83 -25.16 7.42
C GLY A 6 5.87 -24.98 6.26
N PHE A 7 5.10 -26.02 5.92
CA PHE A 7 3.93 -25.88 5.06
C PHE A 7 2.87 -25.09 5.85
N GLY A 8 2.53 -23.88 5.39
CA GLY A 8 1.21 -23.26 5.68
C GLY A 8 1.17 -21.86 6.30
N SER A 9 2.26 -21.30 6.84
CA SER A 9 2.22 -19.95 7.45
C SER A 9 3.46 -19.12 7.08
N GLY A 10 3.23 -17.94 6.52
CA GLY A 10 4.30 -17.05 6.05
C GLY A 10 3.82 -16.12 4.95
N TYR A 11 4.65 -15.13 4.62
CA TYR A 11 4.33 -14.12 3.60
C TYR A 11 3.96 -14.74 2.26
N ALA A 12 4.72 -15.72 1.78
CA ALA A 12 4.46 -16.42 0.52
C ALA A 12 3.10 -17.14 0.52
N ALA A 13 2.75 -17.83 1.60
CA ALA A 13 1.45 -18.51 1.72
C ALA A 13 0.28 -17.51 1.79
N ARG A 14 0.47 -16.33 2.39
CA ARG A 14 -0.52 -15.24 2.35
C ARG A 14 -0.65 -14.66 0.94
N LEU A 15 0.46 -14.48 0.23
CA LEU A 15 0.48 -13.94 -1.13
C LEU A 15 -0.22 -14.88 -2.11
N GLU A 16 0.02 -16.18 -2.02
CA GLU A 16 -0.67 -17.19 -2.83
C GLU A 16 -2.19 -17.14 -2.65
N ARG A 17 -2.68 -17.15 -1.39
CA ARG A 17 -4.12 -17.02 -1.12
C ARG A 17 -4.69 -15.68 -1.59
N PHE A 18 -3.91 -14.61 -1.47
CA PHE A 18 -4.29 -13.30 -1.95
C PHE A 18 -4.44 -13.29 -3.48
N GLU A 19 -3.49 -13.88 -4.21
CA GLU A 19 -3.59 -14.05 -5.67
C GLU A 19 -4.85 -14.83 -6.07
N THR A 20 -5.11 -15.97 -5.42
CA THR A 20 -6.31 -16.77 -5.67
C THR A 20 -7.58 -15.95 -5.48
N THR A 21 -7.63 -15.17 -4.40
CA THR A 21 -8.78 -14.30 -4.10
C THR A 21 -8.97 -13.23 -5.17
N LEU A 22 -7.89 -12.56 -5.60
CA LEU A 22 -7.96 -11.54 -6.65
C LEU A 22 -8.46 -12.12 -7.98
N ARG A 23 -7.99 -13.30 -8.37
CA ARG A 23 -8.41 -13.96 -9.61
C ARG A 23 -9.88 -14.38 -9.59
N ALA A 24 -10.44 -14.65 -8.40
CA ALA A 24 -11.85 -15.01 -8.21
C ALA A 24 -12.80 -13.80 -8.18
N LEU A 25 -12.29 -12.56 -8.17
CA LEU A 25 -13.12 -11.35 -8.16
C LEU A 25 -13.99 -11.24 -9.43
N PRO A 26 -15.17 -10.59 -9.33
CA PRO A 26 -15.93 -10.14 -10.49
C PRO A 26 -15.07 -9.31 -11.45
N GLU A 27 -15.37 -9.38 -12.75
CA GLU A 27 -14.51 -8.81 -13.80
C GLU A 27 -14.13 -7.34 -13.57
N LYS A 28 -15.09 -6.49 -13.18
CA LYS A 28 -14.85 -5.07 -12.91
C LYS A 28 -13.82 -4.86 -11.79
N GLN A 29 -13.95 -5.58 -10.68
CA GLN A 29 -13.03 -5.50 -9.54
C GLN A 29 -11.67 -6.12 -9.87
N ARG A 30 -11.67 -7.27 -10.57
CA ARG A 30 -10.46 -7.97 -11.00
C ARG A 30 -9.59 -7.10 -11.92
N ASN A 31 -10.19 -6.39 -12.86
CA ASN A 31 -9.50 -5.49 -13.78
C ASN A 31 -8.90 -4.25 -13.07
N ALA A 32 -9.50 -3.83 -11.95
CA ALA A 32 -9.02 -2.74 -11.12
C ALA A 32 -8.12 -3.21 -9.95
N SER A 33 -7.73 -4.49 -9.91
CA SER A 33 -6.96 -5.09 -8.82
C SER A 33 -5.44 -5.08 -9.06
N LEU A 34 -4.69 -5.57 -8.07
CA LEU A 34 -3.23 -5.67 -8.12
C LEU A 34 -2.68 -6.86 -8.93
N ILE A 35 -3.51 -7.68 -9.58
CA ILE A 35 -3.06 -8.86 -10.37
C ILE A 35 -1.87 -8.54 -11.32
N PRO A 36 -1.92 -7.50 -12.18
CA PRO A 36 -0.81 -7.23 -13.10
C PRO A 36 0.49 -6.82 -12.40
N LEU A 37 0.40 -6.34 -11.15
CA LEU A 37 1.54 -5.82 -10.36
C LEU A 37 1.99 -6.80 -9.27
N LEU A 38 1.40 -7.99 -9.19
CA LEU A 38 1.63 -8.89 -8.06
C LEU A 38 3.08 -9.37 -7.96
N HIS A 39 3.82 -9.36 -9.08
CA HIS A 39 5.24 -9.67 -9.13
C HIS A 39 6.10 -8.73 -8.24
N ASN A 40 5.67 -7.49 -8.01
CA ASN A 40 6.35 -6.54 -7.12
C ASN A 40 6.26 -6.93 -5.64
N TYR A 41 5.32 -7.81 -5.29
CA TYR A 41 5.06 -8.25 -3.92
C TYR A 41 5.54 -9.67 -3.66
N GLN A 42 6.42 -10.24 -4.49
CA GLN A 42 6.94 -11.60 -4.27
C GLN A 42 7.77 -11.73 -2.99
N LYS A 43 8.32 -10.60 -2.50
CA LYS A 43 9.07 -10.51 -1.25
C LYS A 43 8.60 -9.31 -0.44
N PRO A 44 8.66 -9.36 0.90
CA PRO A 44 8.40 -8.17 1.72
C PRO A 44 9.41 -7.07 1.42
N ASP A 45 8.95 -5.83 1.42
CA ASP A 45 9.83 -4.66 1.36
C ASP A 45 10.58 -4.42 2.68
N ASN A 46 11.74 -3.79 2.56
CA ASN A 46 12.51 -3.35 3.73
C ASN A 46 11.88 -2.08 4.30
N PRO A 47 11.61 -2.03 5.62
CA PRO A 47 11.04 -0.84 6.24
C PRO A 47 12.05 0.31 6.21
N ILE A 48 11.55 1.52 5.93
CA ILE A 48 12.33 2.74 5.89
C ILE A 48 11.76 3.69 6.93
N ASN A 49 12.61 4.17 7.83
CA ASN A 49 12.23 5.22 8.77
C ASN A 49 12.52 6.58 8.13
N GLY A 50 11.49 7.19 7.53
CA GLY A 50 11.60 8.46 6.82
C GLY A 50 11.51 8.28 5.30
N SER A 51 12.40 8.95 4.57
CA SER A 51 12.38 9.01 3.11
C SER A 51 13.66 8.45 2.51
N LEU A 52 13.56 7.89 1.31
CA LEU A 52 14.71 7.51 0.49
C LEU A 52 15.46 8.72 -0.08
N ALA A 53 14.74 9.83 -0.29
CA ALA A 53 15.27 11.05 -0.86
C ALA A 53 15.24 12.20 0.17
N PRO A 54 16.28 13.05 0.23
CA PRO A 54 16.28 14.22 1.09
C PRO A 54 15.18 15.20 0.65
N ALA A 55 14.53 15.83 1.63
CA ALA A 55 13.41 16.74 1.38
C ALA A 55 13.56 18.08 2.13
N ASP A 56 14.74 18.40 2.65
CA ASP A 56 14.96 19.54 3.56
C ASP A 56 14.56 20.88 2.93
N HIS A 57 15.00 21.15 1.71
CA HIS A 57 14.65 22.38 0.99
C HIS A 57 13.15 22.49 0.71
N PHE A 58 12.52 21.37 0.33
CA PHE A 58 11.07 21.35 0.08
C PHE A 58 10.30 21.60 1.37
N ARG A 59 10.69 20.93 2.47
CA ARG A 59 10.06 21.12 3.78
C ARG A 59 10.20 22.56 4.26
N ALA A 60 11.39 23.15 4.14
CA ALA A 60 11.63 24.54 4.52
C ALA A 60 10.73 25.51 3.74
N ALA A 61 10.61 25.34 2.42
CA ALA A 61 9.75 26.18 1.59
C ALA A 61 8.25 26.04 1.97
N VAL A 62 7.79 24.82 2.27
CA VAL A 62 6.42 24.55 2.73
C VAL A 62 6.14 25.25 4.06
N GLN A 63 7.08 25.18 5.00
CA GLN A 63 6.97 25.81 6.32
C GLN A 63 7.01 27.35 6.23
N GLU A 64 7.92 27.91 5.43
CA GLU A 64 8.05 29.36 5.19
C GLU A 64 6.77 29.93 4.58
N ALA A 65 6.23 29.27 3.56
CA ALA A 65 4.98 29.65 2.91
C ALA A 65 3.72 29.28 3.72
N LYS A 66 3.87 28.60 4.86
CA LYS A 66 2.77 28.16 5.75
C LYS A 66 1.69 27.38 5.00
N ILE A 67 2.11 26.47 4.12
CA ILE A 67 1.19 25.72 3.26
C ILE A 67 0.45 24.65 4.07
N GLY A 68 -0.87 24.59 3.91
CA GLY A 68 -1.72 23.57 4.52
C GLY A 68 -2.02 23.81 6.02
N PRO A 69 -2.87 22.96 6.61
CA PRO A 69 -3.32 23.12 7.99
C PRO A 69 -2.18 22.99 9.02
N ASP A 70 -1.24 22.09 8.75
CA ASP A 70 -0.09 21.83 9.64
C ASP A 70 1.05 22.82 9.42
N LYS A 71 0.99 23.64 8.35
CA LYS A 71 2.09 24.52 7.91
C LYS A 71 3.42 23.78 7.78
N ASP A 72 3.33 22.50 7.41
CA ASP A 72 4.43 21.56 7.22
C ASP A 72 3.96 20.47 6.23
N ILE A 73 4.85 19.57 5.83
CA ILE A 73 4.50 18.39 5.03
C ILE A 73 3.56 17.50 5.86
N PRO A 74 2.35 17.20 5.38
CA PRO A 74 1.37 16.45 6.17
C PRO A 74 1.76 14.98 6.34
N HIS A 75 1.33 14.39 7.44
CA HIS A 75 1.38 12.94 7.64
C HIS A 75 0.15 12.26 7.05
N ILE A 76 0.32 11.03 6.56
CA ILE A 76 -0.83 10.18 6.22
C ILE A 76 -1.53 9.75 7.51
N SER A 77 -2.84 10.00 7.58
CA SER A 77 -3.69 9.68 8.73
C SER A 77 -4.84 8.75 8.31
N ALA A 78 -5.55 8.18 9.29
CA ALA A 78 -6.66 7.26 9.05
C ALA A 78 -7.73 7.80 8.08
N PRO A 79 -8.15 9.09 8.13
CA PRO A 79 -9.10 9.65 7.18
C PRO A 79 -8.70 9.49 5.71
N VAL A 80 -7.40 9.56 5.40
CA VAL A 80 -6.91 9.37 4.02
C VAL A 80 -7.18 7.93 3.58
N ILE A 81 -6.94 6.94 4.44
CA ILE A 81 -7.19 5.53 4.14
C ILE A 81 -8.68 5.24 3.99
N VAL A 82 -9.52 5.78 4.89
CA VAL A 82 -10.98 5.62 4.83
C VAL A 82 -11.54 6.19 3.53
N LYS A 83 -11.03 7.34 3.08
CA LYS A 83 -11.42 7.95 1.80
C LYS A 83 -11.30 6.98 0.62
N TYR A 84 -10.23 6.18 0.55
CA TYR A 84 -10.08 5.21 -0.53
C TYR A 84 -11.18 4.15 -0.52
N ALA A 85 -11.56 3.63 0.66
CA ALA A 85 -12.65 2.65 0.76
C ALA A 85 -13.99 3.27 0.32
N THR A 86 -14.32 4.45 0.85
CA THR A 86 -15.58 5.14 0.52
C THR A 86 -15.67 5.54 -0.96
N ASP A 87 -14.56 5.98 -1.56
CA ASP A 87 -14.53 6.35 -2.97
C ASP A 87 -14.64 5.10 -3.88
N LEU A 88 -14.03 3.97 -3.49
CA LEU A 88 -14.18 2.72 -4.22
C LEU A 88 -15.61 2.17 -4.15
N GLU A 89 -16.29 2.27 -3.01
CA GLU A 89 -17.72 1.96 -2.88
C GLU A 89 -18.56 2.86 -3.81
N LEU A 90 -18.29 4.17 -3.81
CA LEU A 90 -18.98 5.13 -4.67
C LEU A 90 -18.80 4.82 -6.17
N LEU A 91 -17.63 4.31 -6.55
CA LEU A 91 -17.33 3.89 -7.93
C LEU A 91 -17.87 2.48 -8.26
N GLY A 92 -18.46 1.78 -7.28
CA GLY A 92 -18.91 0.39 -7.39
C GLY A 92 -17.76 -0.56 -7.70
N LEU A 93 -16.63 -0.37 -7.02
CA LEU A 93 -15.42 -1.22 -7.06
C LEU A 93 -15.20 -1.97 -5.74
N LEU A 94 -15.98 -1.67 -4.70
CA LEU A 94 -16.16 -2.44 -3.48
C LEU A 94 -17.67 -2.67 -3.30
#